data_AF-A0A5C3NXK5-F1
#
_entry.id   AF-A0A5C3NXK5-F1
#
_cell.length_a   1.000
_cell.length_b   1.000
_cell.length_c   1.000
_cell.angle_alpha   90.00
_cell.angle_beta   90.00
_cell.angle_gamma   90.00
#
_symmetry.space_group_name_H-M   'P 1'
#
loop_
_entity.id
_entity.type
_entity.pdbx_description
1 polymer ?
#
loop_
_entity_poly.entity_id
_entity_poly.type
_entity_poly.pdbx_seq_one_letter_code
_entity_poly.pdbx_strand_id
1 'polypeptide(L)'
;MSMVSDQGPYAVPLSVGPSAAGGPITFTHGPFAGKTVRTSAAEIQKADAGRKFARKDKRPLDPPPVVQVRFFEVVHAGTPRQYEQEILDFDDTLTLGLVCQVDLFPVAVEANPCGSTRERAMPHIFAGSPFTDTTSGVLPVPLLLPAPPGTSSPHVSVPGWMNSDIVAYYGNYPIRESTNSTGILAGARIANSMMLCHNNRGVLAFVFSDLAVQQEGTFALRYCIANVCSKTTEDRGLSYRTPVLATCFGGVFRIWSTKTFPGLSGSTTLTKRLSLLGASVNIRSEDHKIGKGRKRQKTGRSESSADGTESSRSQPEGSETASSPDTRVSLLPDLQWAQTNYAWLLRPNPGPFGSSGQV
;
A
#
# COMPACT_ATOMS: atom_id res chain seq x y z
N MET A 1 -28.46 -8.54 8.77
CA MET A 1 -27.10 -8.38 9.31
C MET A 1 -26.51 -7.15 8.64
N SER A 2 -26.22 -6.11 9.42
CA SER A 2 -25.61 -4.87 8.92
C SER A 2 -24.26 -5.21 8.29
N MET A 3 -24.06 -4.86 7.02
CA MET A 3 -22.74 -4.93 6.40
C MET A 3 -21.84 -3.97 7.19
N VAL A 4 -21.03 -4.51 8.08
CA VAL A 4 -19.92 -3.76 8.68
C VAL A 4 -19.11 -3.28 7.49
N SER A 5 -19.12 -1.97 7.26
CA SER A 5 -18.35 -1.34 6.20
C SER A 5 -16.90 -1.77 6.37
N ASP A 6 -16.37 -2.53 5.41
CA ASP A 6 -14.99 -3.05 5.32
C ASP A 6 -13.95 -1.91 5.21
N GLN A 7 -14.39 -0.67 5.37
CA GLN A 7 -13.62 0.56 5.25
C GLN A 7 -12.95 0.88 6.59
N GLY A 8 -11.67 1.23 6.56
CA GLY A 8 -10.95 1.71 7.73
C GLY A 8 -11.61 2.93 8.39
N PRO A 9 -11.11 3.39 9.56
CA PRO A 9 -11.74 4.46 10.35
C PRO A 9 -11.66 5.87 9.71
N TYR A 10 -11.33 5.96 8.42
CA TYR A 10 -11.08 7.21 7.71
C TYR A 10 -11.87 7.27 6.41
N ALA A 11 -12.21 8.48 5.99
CA ALA A 11 -12.87 8.70 4.71
C ALA A 11 -11.95 8.29 3.55
N VAL A 12 -12.47 7.43 2.67
CA VAL A 12 -11.85 7.07 1.40
C VAL A 12 -12.67 7.66 0.25
N PRO A 13 -12.04 7.98 -0.91
CA PRO A 13 -12.78 8.34 -2.10
C PRO A 13 -13.81 7.27 -2.49
N LEU A 14 -15.02 7.70 -2.78
CA LEU A 14 -16.12 6.85 -3.23
C LEU A 14 -16.00 6.63 -4.73
N SER A 15 -15.62 5.42 -5.13
CA SER A 15 -15.52 5.02 -6.53
C SER A 15 -16.83 5.21 -7.28
N VAL A 16 -16.74 5.66 -8.53
CA VAL A 16 -17.86 5.83 -9.46
C VAL A 16 -17.79 4.73 -10.51
N GLY A 17 -18.94 4.13 -10.82
CA GLY A 17 -19.08 3.14 -11.88
C GLY A 17 -19.16 1.68 -11.41
N PRO A 18 -19.43 0.74 -12.33
CA PRO A 18 -19.77 -0.65 -12.04
C PRO A 18 -18.63 -1.47 -11.42
N SER A 19 -17.40 -0.94 -11.37
CA SER A 19 -16.19 -1.64 -10.90
C SER A 19 -15.78 -1.29 -9.45
N ALA A 20 -16.58 -0.49 -8.74
CA ALA A 20 -16.28 -0.01 -7.38
C ALA A 20 -16.13 -1.12 -6.32
N ALA A 21 -16.67 -2.32 -6.57
CA ALA A 21 -16.62 -3.45 -5.65
C ALA A 21 -16.29 -4.79 -6.33
N GLY A 22 -15.80 -4.76 -7.58
CA GLY A 22 -15.54 -5.94 -8.41
C GLY A 22 -16.80 -6.80 -8.56
N GLY A 23 -17.57 -6.63 -9.65
CA GLY A 23 -18.72 -7.50 -9.92
C GLY A 23 -18.31 -8.99 -9.98
N PRO A 24 -19.27 -9.92 -9.88
CA PRO A 24 -18.96 -11.35 -10.02
C PRO A 24 -18.40 -11.64 -11.42
N ILE A 25 -17.24 -12.28 -11.48
CA ILE A 25 -16.55 -12.66 -12.72
C ILE A 25 -16.57 -14.18 -12.85
N THR A 26 -16.96 -14.71 -14.01
CA THR A 26 -16.86 -16.15 -14.32
C THR A 26 -15.51 -16.47 -14.96
N PHE A 27 -14.79 -17.41 -14.35
CA PHE A 27 -13.44 -17.79 -14.75
C PHE A 27 -13.42 -19.09 -15.54
N THR A 28 -12.63 -19.11 -16.61
CA THR A 28 -12.38 -20.30 -17.44
C THR A 28 -11.07 -20.99 -17.08
N HIS A 29 -10.08 -20.23 -16.58
CA HIS A 29 -8.75 -20.74 -16.21
C HIS A 29 -8.22 -20.04 -14.95
N GLY A 30 -7.17 -20.63 -14.36
CA GLY A 30 -6.51 -20.15 -13.16
C GLY A 30 -7.11 -20.73 -11.87
N PRO A 31 -6.77 -20.16 -10.70
CA PRO A 31 -7.18 -20.69 -9.39
C PRO A 31 -8.70 -20.72 -9.16
N PHE A 32 -9.45 -19.93 -9.94
CA PHE A 32 -10.91 -19.87 -9.87
C PHE A 32 -11.61 -20.57 -11.03
N ALA A 33 -10.91 -21.38 -11.83
CA ALA A 33 -11.47 -22.02 -13.02
C ALA A 33 -12.81 -22.73 -12.74
N GLY A 34 -13.82 -22.46 -13.56
CA GLY A 34 -15.17 -23.01 -13.43
C GLY A 34 -16.05 -22.29 -12.40
N LYS A 35 -15.52 -21.33 -11.64
CA LYS A 35 -16.26 -20.58 -10.62
C LYS A 35 -16.65 -19.20 -11.10
N THR A 36 -17.72 -18.67 -10.49
CA THR A 36 -18.04 -17.25 -10.55
C THR A 36 -17.64 -16.63 -9.22
N VAL A 37 -16.71 -15.68 -9.23
CA VAL A 37 -16.12 -15.11 -8.00
C VAL A 37 -16.27 -13.60 -8.01
N ARG A 38 -16.81 -13.06 -6.90
CA ARG A 38 -16.79 -11.64 -6.58
C ARG A 38 -15.56 -11.37 -5.70
N THR A 39 -14.77 -10.35 -6.06
CA THR A 39 -13.58 -9.99 -5.29
C THR A 39 -13.80 -8.66 -4.58
N SER A 40 -13.50 -8.60 -3.28
CA SER A 40 -13.53 -7.37 -2.49
C SER A 40 -12.12 -6.97 -2.08
N ALA A 41 -11.85 -5.67 -2.08
CA ALA A 41 -10.57 -5.11 -1.68
C ALA A 41 -10.80 -3.94 -0.71
N ALA A 42 -10.02 -3.88 0.35
CA ALA A 42 -10.12 -2.83 1.35
C ALA A 42 -8.74 -2.44 1.89
N GLU A 43 -8.50 -1.14 2.05
CA GLU A 43 -7.30 -0.65 2.72
C GLU A 43 -7.46 -0.81 4.24
N ILE A 44 -6.62 -1.66 4.84
CA ILE A 44 -6.63 -1.92 6.28
C ILE A 44 -5.60 -1.08 7.03
N GLN A 45 -4.65 -0.47 6.31
CA GLN A 45 -3.72 0.53 6.82
C GLN A 45 -3.40 1.51 5.69
N LYS A 46 -3.69 2.80 5.92
CA LYS A 46 -3.35 3.87 4.99
C LYS A 46 -1.96 4.43 5.27
N ALA A 47 -1.39 5.11 4.28
CA ALA A 47 -0.35 6.09 4.55
C ALA A 47 -0.96 7.32 5.23
N ASP A 48 -0.29 7.87 6.24
CA ASP A 48 -0.71 9.11 6.89
C ASP A 48 0.01 10.30 6.30
N ALA A 49 1.33 10.16 6.11
CA ALA A 49 2.17 11.21 5.57
C ALA A 49 3.37 10.65 4.79
N GLY A 50 3.84 11.43 3.83
CA GLY A 50 5.12 11.20 3.16
C GLY A 50 5.95 12.47 3.15
N ARG A 51 7.26 12.29 3.01
CA ARG A 51 8.18 13.38 2.67
C ARG A 51 8.51 13.30 1.20
N LYS A 52 8.49 14.43 0.49
CA LYS A 52 8.83 14.48 -0.93
C LYS A 52 10.15 13.76 -1.18
N PHE A 53 10.14 12.83 -2.13
CA PHE A 53 11.33 12.17 -2.62
C PHE A 53 12.25 13.17 -3.31
N ALA A 54 13.48 13.28 -2.82
CA ALA A 54 14.58 13.94 -3.53
C ALA A 54 15.50 12.87 -4.12
N ARG A 55 16.14 13.13 -5.26
CA ARG A 55 16.92 12.14 -6.05
C ARG A 55 17.87 11.22 -5.25
N LYS A 56 18.35 11.65 -4.07
CA LYS A 56 19.30 10.89 -3.22
C LYS A 56 18.71 10.43 -1.87
N ASP A 57 17.45 10.75 -1.56
CA ASP A 57 16.84 10.46 -0.25
C ASP A 57 15.45 9.85 -0.44
N LYS A 58 15.43 8.50 -0.52
CA LYS A 58 14.19 7.74 -0.63
C LYS A 58 13.57 7.52 0.73
N ARG A 59 12.35 8.03 0.89
CA ARG A 59 11.55 7.82 2.09
C ARG A 59 10.21 7.26 1.66
N PRO A 60 9.98 5.97 1.92
CA PRO A 60 8.69 5.40 1.68
C PRO A 60 7.59 6.13 2.47
N LEU A 61 6.35 6.00 1.99
CA LEU A 61 5.16 6.40 2.70
C LEU A 61 5.10 5.69 4.06
N ASP A 62 4.62 6.41 5.06
CA ASP A 62 4.55 5.91 6.43
C ASP A 62 3.17 6.23 7.05
N PRO A 63 2.52 5.26 7.71
CA PRO A 63 2.89 3.85 7.71
C PRO A 63 2.72 3.21 6.30
N PRO A 64 3.35 2.06 6.02
CA PRO A 64 3.27 1.45 4.68
C PRO A 64 1.82 1.05 4.37
N PRO A 65 1.26 1.42 3.21
CA PRO A 65 -0.11 1.03 2.89
C PRO A 65 -0.30 -0.49 2.80
N VAL A 66 -1.41 -0.98 3.32
CA VAL A 66 -1.76 -2.41 3.32
C VAL A 66 -3.19 -2.59 2.86
N VAL A 67 -3.37 -3.44 1.85
CA VAL A 67 -4.67 -3.71 1.22
C VAL A 67 -5.03 -5.17 1.42
N GLN A 68 -6.14 -5.44 2.09
CA GLN A 68 -6.70 -6.77 2.22
C GLN A 68 -7.54 -7.11 0.98
N VAL A 69 -7.47 -8.37 0.53
CA VAL A 69 -8.34 -8.92 -0.50
C VAL A 69 -9.15 -10.08 0.04
N ARG A 70 -10.40 -10.20 -0.41
CA ARG A 70 -11.34 -11.26 -0.06
C ARG A 70 -12.04 -11.75 -1.31
N PHE A 71 -12.28 -13.05 -1.39
CA PHE A 71 -12.92 -13.70 -2.53
C PHE A 71 -14.21 -14.37 -2.08
N PHE A 72 -15.26 -14.21 -2.88
CA PHE A 72 -16.58 -14.77 -2.60
C PHE A 72 -17.04 -15.56 -3.82
N GLU A 73 -17.17 -16.88 -3.66
CA GLU A 73 -17.78 -17.73 -4.68
C GLU A 73 -19.29 -17.43 -4.73
N VAL A 74 -19.77 -17.07 -5.91
CA VAL A 74 -21.19 -16.82 -6.17
C VAL A 74 -21.83 -18.13 -6.61
N VAL A 75 -22.53 -18.77 -5.68
CA VAL A 75 -23.20 -20.04 -5.91
C VAL A 75 -24.59 -19.77 -6.50
N HIS A 76 -25.01 -20.61 -7.47
CA HIS A 76 -26.27 -20.46 -8.20
C HIS A 76 -26.46 -19.07 -8.86
N ALA A 77 -25.37 -18.52 -9.39
CA ALA A 77 -25.36 -17.23 -10.08
C ALA A 77 -26.46 -17.13 -11.14
N GLY A 78 -27.19 -16.01 -11.16
CA GLY A 78 -28.29 -15.76 -12.11
C GLY A 78 -29.62 -16.43 -11.74
N THR A 79 -29.74 -17.06 -10.57
CA THR A 79 -30.99 -17.63 -10.06
C THR A 79 -31.49 -16.91 -8.81
N PRO A 80 -32.78 -17.06 -8.44
CA PRO A 80 -33.30 -16.52 -7.16
C PRO A 80 -32.65 -17.12 -5.91
N ARG A 81 -31.92 -18.23 -6.03
CA ARG A 81 -31.21 -18.90 -4.93
C ARG A 81 -29.74 -18.49 -4.83
N GLN A 82 -29.34 -17.44 -5.55
CA GLN A 82 -27.97 -16.95 -5.53
C GLN A 82 -27.55 -16.55 -4.11
N TYR A 83 -26.39 -17.03 -3.68
CA TYR A 83 -25.75 -16.59 -2.44
C TYR A 83 -24.23 -16.58 -2.60
N GLU A 84 -23.54 -15.94 -1.66
CA GLU A 84 -22.10 -15.79 -1.67
C GLU A 84 -21.45 -16.56 -0.53
N GLN A 85 -20.39 -17.29 -0.83
CA GLN A 85 -19.58 -18.02 0.14
C GLN A 85 -18.14 -17.50 0.09
N GLU A 86 -17.61 -17.06 1.24
CA GLU A 86 -16.23 -16.60 1.33
C GLU A 86 -15.26 -17.77 1.12
N ILE A 87 -14.28 -17.59 0.23
CA ILE A 87 -13.19 -18.53 -0.01
C ILE A 87 -12.09 -18.21 1.01
N LEU A 88 -11.79 -19.19 1.87
CA LEU A 88 -10.79 -19.08 2.94
C LEU A 88 -9.55 -19.94 2.71
N ASP A 89 -9.64 -20.87 1.75
CA ASP A 89 -8.52 -21.72 1.36
C ASP A 89 -7.77 -21.03 0.22
N PHE A 90 -6.51 -20.70 0.47
CA PHE A 90 -5.65 -19.98 -0.46
C PHE A 90 -4.50 -20.92 -0.85
N ASP A 91 -4.56 -21.45 -2.07
CA ASP A 91 -3.49 -22.28 -2.59
C ASP A 91 -2.29 -21.44 -3.08
N ASP A 92 -1.18 -22.12 -3.35
CA ASP A 92 0.03 -21.46 -3.85
C ASP A 92 -0.22 -20.83 -5.23
N THR A 93 -1.08 -21.43 -6.06
CA THR A 93 -1.35 -20.92 -7.41
C THR A 93 -2.08 -19.57 -7.39
N LEU A 94 -3.04 -19.41 -6.47
CA LEU A 94 -3.72 -18.15 -6.21
C LEU A 94 -2.74 -17.11 -5.66
N THR A 95 -1.98 -17.48 -4.64
CA THR A 95 -1.07 -16.57 -3.93
C THR A 95 0.05 -16.06 -4.85
N LEU A 96 0.65 -16.94 -5.65
CA LEU A 96 1.72 -16.60 -6.59
C LEU A 96 1.23 -15.79 -7.79
N GLY A 97 0.00 -16.04 -8.25
CA GLY A 97 -0.58 -15.34 -9.39
C GLY A 97 -1.16 -13.96 -9.06
N LEU A 98 -1.43 -13.67 -7.79
CA LEU A 98 -2.06 -12.44 -7.35
C LEU A 98 -1.08 -11.27 -7.25
N VAL A 99 -1.43 -10.20 -7.95
CA VAL A 99 -0.69 -8.93 -7.96
C VAL A 99 -1.64 -7.77 -7.69
N CYS A 100 -1.13 -6.75 -7.01
CA CYS A 100 -1.82 -5.49 -6.82
C CYS A 100 -0.97 -4.36 -7.36
N GLN A 101 -1.48 -3.65 -8.37
CA GLN A 101 -0.89 -2.42 -8.89
C GLN A 101 -1.48 -1.23 -8.13
N VAL A 102 -0.66 -0.22 -7.89
CA VAL A 102 -1.11 1.05 -7.33
C VAL A 102 -1.02 2.19 -8.35
N ASP A 103 -2.08 2.99 -8.38
CA ASP A 103 -2.12 4.29 -9.05
C ASP A 103 -2.18 5.43 -8.04
N LEU A 104 -1.70 6.61 -8.44
CA LEU A 104 -1.72 7.82 -7.60
C LEU A 104 -2.61 8.89 -8.24
N PHE A 105 -3.52 9.46 -7.44
CA PHE A 105 -4.41 10.53 -7.88
C PHE A 105 -4.26 11.77 -6.98
N PRO A 106 -4.12 12.98 -7.55
CA PRO A 106 -4.17 14.20 -6.78
C PRO A 106 -5.59 14.45 -6.26
N VAL A 107 -5.69 14.96 -5.04
CA VAL A 107 -6.97 15.33 -4.42
C VAL A 107 -6.92 16.81 -4.07
N ALA A 108 -7.76 17.61 -4.72
CA ALA A 108 -7.97 18.99 -4.34
C ALA A 108 -8.68 19.02 -2.99
N VAL A 109 -7.97 19.41 -1.93
CA VAL A 109 -8.59 19.70 -0.64
C VAL A 109 -8.43 21.20 -0.46
N GLU A 110 -9.52 21.98 -0.49
CA GLU A 110 -9.42 23.39 -0.14
C GLU A 110 -8.90 23.49 1.30
N ALA A 111 -7.75 24.16 1.45
CA ALA A 111 -7.29 24.57 2.75
C ALA A 111 -8.30 25.59 3.28
N ASN A 112 -8.96 25.28 4.40
CA ASN A 112 -9.77 26.25 5.13
C ASN A 112 -9.00 27.59 5.22
N PRO A 113 -9.56 28.72 4.78
CA PRO A 113 -8.87 29.99 4.76
C PRO A 113 -8.78 30.56 6.19
N CYS A 114 -7.82 30.09 6.97
CA CYS A 114 -7.42 30.75 8.21
C CYS A 114 -5.90 30.79 8.29
N GLY A 115 -5.32 31.97 8.04
CA GLY A 115 -3.90 32.27 8.30
C GLY A 115 -3.06 32.60 7.05
N SER A 116 -3.18 33.85 6.60
CA SER A 116 -2.37 34.59 5.62
C SER A 116 -1.01 34.01 5.18
N THR A 117 -0.93 33.54 3.94
CA THR A 117 0.16 33.93 3.03
C THR A 117 -0.42 33.92 1.61
N ARG A 118 -0.51 35.10 0.99
CA ARG A 118 -0.89 35.24 -0.42
C ARG A 118 0.26 34.72 -1.27
N GLU A 119 0.26 33.44 -1.60
CA GLU A 119 1.00 32.92 -2.75
C GLU A 119 -0.02 32.41 -3.75
N ARG A 120 -0.25 33.22 -4.79
CA ARG A 120 -1.12 32.91 -5.91
C ARG A 120 -0.39 31.87 -6.78
N ALA A 121 -0.42 30.61 -6.38
CA ALA A 121 0.03 29.51 -7.22
C ALA A 121 -1.07 29.16 -8.22
N MET A 122 -0.97 29.74 -9.42
CA MET A 122 -1.70 29.29 -10.61
C MET A 122 -1.17 27.91 -11.03
N PRO A 123 -2.01 27.00 -11.56
CA PRO A 123 -1.52 25.77 -12.14
C PRO A 123 -0.89 26.08 -13.51
N HIS A 124 0.43 26.05 -13.58
CA HIS A 124 1.14 26.01 -14.85
C HIS A 124 0.94 24.63 -15.49
N ILE A 125 -0.04 24.54 -16.38
CA ILE A 125 -0.15 23.46 -17.36
C ILE A 125 0.92 23.76 -18.44
N PHE A 126 2.10 23.15 -18.32
CA PHE A 126 3.05 23.11 -19.43
C PHE A 126 2.64 21.97 -20.37
N ALA A 127 1.95 22.33 -21.45
CA ALA A 127 1.86 21.50 -22.64
C ALA A 127 3.26 21.43 -23.27
N GLY A 128 3.78 20.21 -23.47
CA GLY A 128 5.00 19.99 -24.21
C GLY A 128 4.84 20.43 -25.67
N SER A 129 5.74 21.30 -26.13
CA SER A 129 5.89 21.65 -27.54
C SER A 129 6.71 20.57 -28.25
N PRO A 130 6.26 20.01 -29.39
CA PRO A 130 7.14 19.28 -30.29
C PRO A 130 7.93 20.28 -31.15
N PHE A 131 9.26 20.25 -31.01
CA PHE A 131 10.17 20.86 -31.98
C PHE A 131 9.96 20.18 -33.35
N THR A 132 9.64 20.95 -34.38
CA THR A 132 9.80 20.54 -35.77
C THR A 132 10.57 21.63 -36.51
N ASP A 133 11.55 21.18 -37.28
CA ASP A 133 12.58 21.97 -37.93
C ASP A 133 12.04 22.88 -39.04
N THR A 134 12.67 24.05 -39.09
CA THR A 134 12.79 25.03 -40.16
C THR A 134 12.81 24.41 -41.56
N THR A 135 11.84 24.75 -42.40
CA THR A 135 12.08 25.12 -43.81
C THR A 135 11.00 26.08 -44.32
N SER A 136 11.47 27.07 -45.06
CA SER A 136 10.83 28.23 -45.66
C SER A 136 9.72 27.91 -46.67
N GLY A 137 8.63 28.70 -46.68
CA GLY A 137 7.65 28.71 -47.78
C GLY A 137 6.41 29.59 -47.57
N VAL A 138 6.47 30.82 -48.09
CA VAL A 138 5.41 31.65 -48.73
C VAL A 138 3.94 31.51 -48.27
N LEU A 139 3.37 32.65 -47.83
CA LEU A 139 1.95 32.88 -47.52
C LEU A 139 1.03 32.76 -48.76
N PRO A 140 -0.27 32.50 -48.55
CA PRO A 140 -1.24 33.49 -49.01
C PRO A 140 -2.37 33.80 -48.03
N VAL A 141 -2.76 35.07 -48.04
CA VAL A 141 -3.96 35.65 -47.43
C VAL A 141 -5.23 35.02 -48.02
N PRO A 142 -6.31 34.87 -47.23
CA PRO A 142 -7.61 35.29 -47.75
C PRO A 142 -8.47 36.08 -46.74
N LEU A 143 -8.76 37.31 -47.15
CA LEU A 143 -10.04 38.03 -47.14
C LEU A 143 -11.03 37.79 -45.98
N LEU A 144 -11.22 38.86 -45.21
CA LEU A 144 -12.34 39.12 -44.31
C LEU A 144 -13.69 39.05 -45.06
N LEU A 145 -14.62 38.25 -44.52
CA LEU A 145 -16.06 38.33 -44.81
C LEU A 145 -16.82 38.74 -43.52
N PRO A 146 -17.88 39.57 -43.63
CA PRO A 146 -18.58 40.10 -42.46
C PRO A 146 -19.64 39.14 -41.90
N ALA A 147 -19.84 39.19 -40.59
CA ALA A 147 -20.81 38.39 -39.83
C ALA A 147 -22.28 38.80 -40.07
N PRO A 148 -23.24 37.86 -40.07
CA PRO A 148 -24.66 38.19 -39.99
C PRO A 148 -25.12 38.37 -38.52
N PRO A 149 -26.08 39.26 -38.24
CA PRO A 149 -26.57 39.50 -36.88
C PRO A 149 -27.71 38.56 -36.52
N GLY A 150 -27.71 38.10 -35.27
CA GLY A 150 -28.90 37.58 -34.61
C GLY A 150 -29.05 36.06 -34.62
N THR A 151 -28.57 35.40 -33.57
CA THR A 151 -29.30 34.25 -33.02
C THR A 151 -29.01 34.15 -31.53
N SER A 152 -30.08 34.03 -30.77
CA SER A 152 -30.15 33.81 -29.32
C SER A 152 -29.14 32.79 -28.82
N SER A 153 -28.49 33.12 -27.70
CA SER A 153 -27.62 32.25 -26.92
C SER A 153 -28.26 30.86 -26.71
N PRO A 154 -27.66 29.77 -27.19
CA PRO A 154 -27.99 28.47 -26.67
C PRO A 154 -27.31 28.37 -25.31
N HIS A 155 -28.13 28.25 -24.27
CA HIS A 155 -27.74 27.67 -22.99
C HIS A 155 -26.82 26.48 -23.28
N VAL A 156 -25.53 26.60 -22.96
CA VAL A 156 -24.56 25.52 -23.15
C VAL A 156 -24.94 24.43 -22.15
N SER A 157 -25.84 23.56 -22.56
CA SER A 157 -26.07 22.28 -21.93
C SER A 157 -24.76 21.51 -22.05
N VAL A 158 -24.01 21.45 -20.96
CA VAL A 158 -22.75 20.69 -20.87
C VAL A 158 -23.07 19.25 -21.30
N PRO A 159 -22.43 18.71 -22.35
CA PRO A 159 -22.75 17.36 -22.81
C PRO A 159 -22.40 16.34 -21.71
N GLY A 160 -23.33 15.41 -21.45
CA GLY A 160 -23.23 14.38 -20.40
C GLY A 160 -22.05 13.40 -20.50
N TRP A 161 -21.12 13.62 -21.45
CA TRP A 161 -19.93 12.78 -21.66
C TRP A 161 -18.72 13.24 -20.83
N MET A 162 -18.77 14.42 -20.18
CA MET A 162 -17.71 14.86 -19.28
C MET A 162 -17.68 14.14 -17.92
N ASN A 163 -18.71 13.34 -17.61
CA ASN A 163 -18.77 12.53 -16.38
C ASN A 163 -18.12 11.15 -16.51
N SER A 164 -17.76 10.70 -17.73
CA SER A 164 -17.13 9.39 -17.93
C SER A 164 -15.68 9.33 -17.43
N ASP A 165 -15.05 10.48 -17.22
CA ASP A 165 -13.67 10.59 -16.72
C ASP A 165 -13.60 10.56 -15.17
N ILE A 166 -14.73 10.76 -14.48
CA ILE A 166 -14.74 10.78 -13.01
C ILE A 166 -14.74 9.35 -12.49
N VAL A 167 -13.70 8.99 -11.75
CA VAL A 167 -13.49 7.64 -11.21
C VAL A 167 -13.79 7.52 -9.73
N ALA A 168 -13.76 8.63 -8.99
CA ALA A 168 -14.18 8.68 -7.59
C ALA A 168 -14.55 10.09 -7.15
N TYR A 169 -15.21 10.20 -6.00
CA TYR A 169 -15.42 11.46 -5.29
C TYR A 169 -14.82 11.41 -3.89
N TYR A 170 -14.09 12.45 -3.49
CA TYR A 170 -13.71 12.67 -2.11
C TYR A 170 -14.46 13.89 -1.57
N GLY A 171 -15.53 13.66 -0.80
CA GLY A 171 -16.49 14.72 -0.47
C GLY A 171 -17.12 15.28 -1.76
N ASN A 172 -16.96 16.58 -2.00
CA ASN A 172 -17.44 17.25 -3.21
C ASN A 172 -16.38 17.36 -4.31
N TYR A 173 -15.19 16.79 -4.12
CA TYR A 173 -14.07 16.90 -5.05
C TYR A 173 -14.02 15.67 -5.98
N PRO A 174 -14.22 15.85 -7.30
CA PRO A 174 -14.11 14.76 -8.26
C PRO A 174 -12.65 14.36 -8.49
N ILE A 175 -12.37 13.07 -8.44
CA ILE A 175 -11.12 12.46 -8.87
C ILE A 175 -11.34 11.92 -10.28
N ARG A 176 -10.46 12.32 -11.21
CA ARG A 176 -10.58 12.04 -12.63
C ARG A 176 -9.48 11.10 -13.12
N GLU A 177 -9.81 10.18 -14.04
CA GLU A 177 -8.84 9.27 -14.65
C GLU A 177 -7.72 10.06 -15.35
N SER A 178 -8.07 11.16 -16.01
CA SER A 178 -7.12 12.06 -16.68
C SER A 178 -6.08 12.69 -15.75
N THR A 179 -6.33 12.69 -14.44
CA THR A 179 -5.42 13.26 -13.41
C THR A 179 -4.51 12.21 -12.79
N ASN A 180 -4.56 10.95 -13.26
CA ASN A 180 -3.65 9.90 -12.83
C ASN A 180 -2.19 10.36 -12.92
N SER A 181 -1.55 10.39 -11.77
CA SER A 181 -0.20 10.90 -11.54
C SER A 181 0.73 9.77 -11.11
N THR A 182 0.48 8.52 -11.50
CA THR A 182 1.33 7.36 -11.17
C THR A 182 2.80 7.55 -11.59
N GLY A 183 3.07 8.40 -12.59
CA GLY A 183 4.43 8.75 -13.04
C GLY A 183 5.30 9.41 -11.96
N ILE A 184 4.70 10.11 -10.98
CA ILE A 184 5.44 10.73 -9.86
C ILE A 184 5.61 9.79 -8.65
N LEU A 185 5.11 8.55 -8.72
CA LEU A 185 5.49 7.52 -7.74
C LEU A 185 6.90 7.01 -8.03
N ALA A 186 7.66 6.71 -6.98
CA ALA A 186 8.96 6.06 -7.03
C ALA A 186 8.96 4.80 -6.18
N GLY A 187 9.75 3.80 -6.58
CA GLY A 187 9.83 2.49 -5.94
C GLY A 187 8.83 1.48 -6.46
N ALA A 188 8.49 0.48 -5.65
CA ALA A 188 7.66 -0.65 -6.07
C ALA A 188 6.16 -0.27 -6.17
N ARG A 189 5.66 -0.12 -7.40
CA ARG A 189 4.24 0.17 -7.70
C ARG A 189 3.36 -1.08 -7.81
N ILE A 190 3.97 -2.26 -7.78
CA ILE A 190 3.29 -3.55 -7.80
C ILE A 190 3.71 -4.30 -6.56
N ALA A 191 2.74 -4.87 -5.84
CA ALA A 191 2.97 -5.72 -4.69
C ALA A 191 2.42 -7.12 -4.98
N ASN A 192 3.15 -8.13 -4.51
CA ASN A 192 2.68 -9.51 -4.48
C ASN A 192 1.83 -9.74 -3.22
N SER A 193 0.97 -10.75 -3.27
CA SER A 193 0.16 -11.11 -2.12
C SER A 193 1.00 -11.76 -1.01
N MET A 194 0.61 -11.55 0.24
CA MET A 194 1.14 -12.23 1.40
C MET A 194 0.02 -12.56 2.38
N MET A 195 0.15 -13.70 3.07
CA MET A 195 -0.77 -14.08 4.13
C MET A 195 -0.35 -13.43 5.45
N LEU A 196 -1.29 -12.80 6.15
CA LEU A 196 -1.07 -12.20 7.46
C LEU A 196 -2.25 -12.43 8.40
N CYS A 197 -2.03 -12.27 9.70
CA CYS A 197 -3.08 -12.37 10.70
C CYS A 197 -3.63 -10.96 11.04
N HIS A 198 -4.88 -10.70 10.63
CA HIS A 198 -5.61 -9.46 10.94
C HIS A 198 -6.89 -9.82 11.69
N ASN A 199 -7.14 -9.17 12.84
CA ASN A 199 -8.29 -9.46 13.72
C ASN A 199 -8.45 -10.96 14.05
N ASN A 200 -7.33 -11.64 14.32
CA ASN A 200 -7.25 -13.08 14.63
C ASN A 200 -7.73 -14.01 13.50
N ARG A 201 -7.77 -13.51 12.26
CA ARG A 201 -8.05 -14.30 11.06
C ARG A 201 -6.89 -14.22 10.09
N GLY A 202 -6.58 -15.34 9.44
CA GLY A 202 -5.68 -15.36 8.28
C GLY A 202 -6.35 -14.63 7.12
N VAL A 203 -5.68 -13.62 6.59
CA VAL A 203 -6.14 -12.82 5.45
C VAL A 203 -5.04 -12.71 4.42
N LEU A 204 -5.43 -12.57 3.17
CA LEU A 204 -4.51 -12.26 2.09
C LEU A 204 -4.44 -10.74 1.90
N ALA A 205 -3.24 -10.21 1.82
CA ALA A 205 -3.02 -8.77 1.72
C ALA A 205 -1.82 -8.41 0.84
N PHE A 206 -1.79 -7.15 0.41
CA PHE A 206 -0.71 -6.55 -0.36
C PHE A 206 -0.07 -5.44 0.48
N VAL A 207 1.26 -5.46 0.59
CA VAL A 207 2.02 -4.48 1.39
C VAL A 207 2.86 -3.61 0.47
N PHE A 208 2.65 -2.31 0.55
CA PHE A 208 3.38 -1.32 -0.23
C PHE A 208 4.42 -0.61 0.63
N SER A 209 5.51 -1.31 0.99
CA SER A 209 6.55 -0.74 1.87
C SER A 209 7.58 0.14 1.16
N ASP A 210 7.55 0.19 -0.17
CA ASP A 210 8.55 0.86 -1.00
C ASP A 210 7.95 1.94 -1.92
N LEU A 211 6.85 2.58 -1.52
CA LEU A 211 6.26 3.69 -2.26
C LEU A 211 6.78 5.04 -1.78
N ALA A 212 7.28 5.89 -2.67
CA ALA A 212 7.59 7.29 -2.38
C ALA A 212 6.99 8.21 -3.45
N VAL A 213 6.77 9.49 -3.14
CA VAL A 213 6.15 10.46 -4.06
C VAL A 213 7.11 11.61 -4.34
N GLN A 214 7.29 11.96 -5.60
CA GLN A 214 8.25 12.99 -6.05
C GLN A 214 7.72 14.42 -5.98
N GLN A 215 6.41 14.60 -5.79
CA GLN A 215 5.76 15.90 -5.76
C GLN A 215 5.03 16.13 -4.44
N GLU A 216 5.07 17.37 -3.97
CA GLU A 216 4.28 17.79 -2.81
C GLU A 216 2.81 17.95 -3.19
N GLY A 217 1.92 17.68 -2.23
CA GLY A 217 0.49 17.76 -2.47
C GLY A 217 -0.29 16.79 -1.60
N THR A 218 -1.59 16.71 -1.87
CA THR A 218 -2.52 15.78 -1.24
C THR A 218 -2.97 14.77 -2.30
N PHE A 219 -2.90 13.48 -1.97
CA PHE A 219 -3.14 12.41 -2.91
C PHE A 219 -3.96 11.28 -2.31
N ALA A 220 -4.52 10.44 -3.17
CA ALA A 220 -5.12 9.15 -2.84
C ALA A 220 -4.47 8.05 -3.70
N LEU A 221 -4.30 6.86 -3.12
CA LEU A 221 -3.89 5.67 -3.84
C LEU A 221 -5.13 4.93 -4.36
N ARG A 222 -5.07 4.41 -5.59
CA ARG A 222 -6.03 3.45 -6.12
C ARG A 222 -5.33 2.11 -6.29
N TYR A 223 -5.87 1.06 -5.71
CA TYR A 223 -5.33 -0.28 -5.75
C TYR A 223 -6.11 -1.12 -6.74
N CYS A 224 -5.42 -1.74 -7.69
CA CYS A 224 -5.99 -2.56 -8.75
C CYS A 224 -5.44 -3.98 -8.62
N ILE A 225 -6.32 -4.92 -8.28
CA ILE A 225 -5.95 -6.33 -8.03
C ILE A 225 -6.23 -7.15 -9.27
N ALA A 226 -5.28 -8.00 -9.65
CA ALA A 226 -5.39 -8.92 -10.77
C ALA A 226 -4.75 -10.27 -10.41
N ASN A 227 -5.16 -11.34 -11.09
CA ASN A 227 -4.45 -12.62 -11.05
C ASN A 227 -3.95 -12.97 -12.44
N VAL A 228 -2.63 -13.06 -12.62
CA VAL A 228 -2.00 -13.24 -13.95
C VAL A 228 -2.32 -14.59 -14.60
N CYS A 229 -2.73 -15.58 -13.83
CA CYS A 229 -3.11 -16.92 -14.30
C CYS A 229 -4.61 -17.03 -14.63
N SER A 230 -5.42 -16.05 -14.21
CA SER A 230 -6.87 -16.07 -14.40
C SER A 230 -7.28 -15.62 -15.80
N LYS A 231 -8.25 -16.33 -16.37
CA LYS A 231 -8.91 -15.98 -17.65
C LYS A 231 -10.43 -16.02 -17.49
N THR A 232 -11.15 -15.17 -18.21
CA THR A 232 -12.60 -15.03 -18.08
C THR A 232 -13.35 -15.52 -19.32
N THR A 233 -14.66 -15.71 -19.19
CA THR A 233 -15.53 -16.07 -20.31
C THR A 233 -15.74 -14.89 -21.29
N GLU A 234 -15.71 -13.65 -20.80
CA GLU A 234 -15.87 -12.43 -21.61
C GLU A 234 -14.79 -12.29 -22.69
N ASP A 235 -13.61 -12.84 -22.41
CA ASP A 235 -12.45 -12.81 -23.29
C ASP A 235 -12.59 -13.68 -24.55
N ARG A 236 -13.68 -14.47 -24.69
CA ARG A 236 -13.93 -15.44 -25.79
C ARG A 236 -12.71 -16.34 -26.12
N GLY A 237 -11.83 -16.57 -25.14
CA GLY A 237 -10.61 -17.35 -25.32
C GLY A 237 -9.50 -16.68 -26.15
N LEU A 238 -9.63 -15.40 -26.51
CA LEU A 238 -8.70 -14.69 -27.40
C LEU A 238 -7.81 -13.65 -26.68
N SER A 239 -8.01 -13.40 -25.38
CA SER A 239 -7.38 -12.25 -24.72
C SER A 239 -6.07 -12.56 -23.98
N TYR A 240 -5.03 -11.81 -24.35
CA TYR A 240 -3.79 -11.63 -23.58
C TYR A 240 -4.00 -10.74 -22.34
N ARG A 241 -5.23 -10.28 -22.07
CA ARG A 241 -5.50 -9.37 -20.96
C ARG A 241 -5.71 -10.16 -19.68
N THR A 242 -5.28 -9.57 -18.57
CA THR A 242 -5.51 -10.07 -17.23
C THR A 242 -6.71 -9.30 -16.66
N PRO A 243 -7.77 -9.98 -16.20
CA PRO A 243 -8.93 -9.30 -15.64
C PRO A 243 -8.57 -8.56 -14.34
N VAL A 244 -9.08 -7.34 -14.20
CA VAL A 244 -9.05 -6.63 -12.91
C VAL A 244 -10.13 -7.25 -12.03
N LEU A 245 -9.72 -7.89 -10.95
CA LEU A 245 -10.61 -8.60 -10.03
C LEU A 245 -11.35 -7.63 -9.11
N ALA A 246 -10.64 -6.62 -8.61
CA ALA A 246 -11.19 -5.60 -7.73
C ALA A 246 -10.36 -4.31 -7.82
N THR A 247 -11.02 -3.19 -7.51
CA THR A 247 -10.37 -1.90 -7.36
C THR A 247 -10.90 -1.23 -6.11
N CYS A 248 -10.02 -0.61 -5.32
CA CYS A 248 -10.42 0.23 -4.20
C CYS A 248 -9.53 1.47 -4.08
N PHE A 249 -10.08 2.57 -3.55
CA PHE A 249 -9.29 3.73 -3.16
C PHE A 249 -8.90 3.62 -1.69
N GLY A 250 -7.68 4.05 -1.39
CA GLY A 250 -7.20 4.24 -0.03
C GLY A 250 -7.56 5.62 0.54
N GLY A 251 -7.19 5.84 1.79
CA GLY A 251 -7.31 7.11 2.48
C GLY A 251 -6.46 8.19 1.82
N VAL A 252 -6.92 9.43 1.95
CA VAL A 252 -6.18 10.60 1.48
C VAL A 252 -5.01 10.90 2.42
N PHE A 253 -3.84 11.20 1.84
CA PHE A 253 -2.60 11.48 2.57
C PHE A 253 -1.85 12.67 1.96
N ARG A 254 -0.92 13.23 2.72
CA ARG A 254 -0.18 14.43 2.34
C ARG A 254 1.32 14.18 2.18
N ILE A 255 1.88 14.71 1.10
CA ILE A 255 3.31 14.78 0.85
C ILE A 255 3.82 16.17 1.19
N TRP A 256 4.72 16.23 2.17
CA TRP A 256 5.31 17.46 2.67
C TRP A 256 6.66 17.73 2.04
N SER A 257 7.03 19.01 2.01
CA SER A 257 8.41 19.42 1.74
C SER A 257 9.36 18.90 2.84
N THR A 258 10.67 18.90 2.56
CA THR A 258 11.69 18.53 3.56
C THR A 258 11.65 19.42 4.81
N LYS A 259 11.30 20.70 4.66
CA LYS A 259 11.32 21.68 5.76
C LYS A 259 10.07 21.61 6.64
N THR A 260 8.94 21.23 6.06
CA THR A 260 7.62 21.23 6.72
C THR A 260 7.18 19.84 7.15
N PHE A 261 8.02 18.82 6.96
CA PHE A 261 7.67 17.45 7.29
C PHE A 261 7.59 17.28 8.82
N PRO A 262 6.45 16.85 9.38
CA PRO A 262 6.24 16.78 10.83
C PRO A 262 7.08 15.70 11.53
N GLY A 263 7.77 14.85 10.77
CA GLY A 263 8.43 13.66 11.27
C GLY A 263 7.56 12.41 11.11
N LEU A 264 8.06 11.30 11.62
CA LEU A 264 7.40 9.99 11.55
C LEU A 264 6.98 9.56 12.94
N SER A 265 5.78 9.00 13.03
CA SER A 265 5.25 8.40 14.26
C SER A 265 5.92 7.05 14.54
N GLY A 266 5.68 6.49 15.73
CA GLY A 266 6.03 5.10 16.00
C GLY A 266 5.28 4.14 15.08
N SER A 267 5.88 3.00 14.76
CA SER A 267 5.26 2.03 13.86
C SER A 267 3.97 1.47 14.44
N THR A 268 2.95 1.36 13.59
CA THR A 268 1.67 0.75 13.93
C THR A 268 1.83 -0.71 14.33
N THR A 269 0.84 -1.25 15.05
CA THR A 269 0.80 -2.68 15.42
C THR A 269 0.88 -3.59 14.19
N LEU A 270 0.19 -3.24 13.10
CA LEU A 270 0.23 -4.01 11.86
C LEU A 270 1.62 -3.94 11.22
N THR A 271 2.27 -2.77 11.17
CA THR A 271 3.63 -2.63 10.64
C THR A 271 4.63 -3.46 11.44
N LYS A 272 4.54 -3.46 12.78
CA LYS A 272 5.36 -4.32 13.66
C LYS A 272 5.15 -5.81 13.36
N ARG A 273 3.90 -6.25 13.19
CA ARG A 273 3.58 -7.64 12.79
C ARG A 273 4.11 -7.99 11.41
N LEU A 274 4.01 -7.09 10.44
CA LEU A 274 4.56 -7.28 9.10
C LEU A 274 6.08 -7.50 9.12
N SER A 275 6.81 -6.78 9.98
CA SER A 275 8.25 -7.02 10.17
C SER A 275 8.55 -8.41 10.69
N LEU A 276 7.74 -8.94 11.62
CA LEU A 276 7.89 -10.31 12.13
C LEU A 276 7.62 -11.36 11.05
N LEU A 277 6.75 -11.05 10.09
CA LEU A 277 6.45 -11.90 8.92
C LEU A 277 7.48 -11.76 7.79
N GLY A 278 8.55 -10.98 7.98
CA GLY A 278 9.64 -10.81 7.01
C GLY A 278 9.36 -9.78 5.91
N ALA A 279 8.30 -8.97 6.04
CA ALA A 279 8.09 -7.85 5.12
C ALA A 279 9.21 -6.80 5.31
N SER A 280 9.69 -6.23 4.20
CA SER A 280 10.73 -5.18 4.22
C SER A 280 10.12 -3.84 4.67
N VAL A 281 9.92 -3.69 5.98
CA VAL A 281 9.36 -2.48 6.62
C VAL A 281 10.32 -1.94 7.67
N ASN A 282 10.32 -0.61 7.85
CA ASN A 282 11.14 0.04 8.87
C ASN A 282 10.36 0.15 10.19
N ILE A 283 10.89 -0.42 11.26
CA ILE A 283 10.28 -0.36 12.60
C ILE A 283 10.86 0.79 13.42
N ARG A 284 9.98 1.60 14.00
CA ARG A 284 10.28 2.66 14.96
C ARG A 284 9.51 2.41 16.25
N SER A 285 10.20 2.49 17.37
CA SER A 285 9.57 2.52 18.68
C SER A 285 9.02 3.92 18.94
N GLU A 286 7.87 4.01 19.62
CA GLU A 286 7.50 5.26 20.26
C GLU A 286 8.52 5.49 21.39
N ASP A 287 9.08 6.69 21.48
CA ASP A 287 10.01 7.04 22.55
C ASP A 287 9.31 6.90 23.90
N HIS A 288 9.45 5.74 24.54
CA HIS A 288 9.31 5.65 25.96
C HIS A 288 10.43 6.51 26.55
N LYS A 289 10.07 7.70 27.03
CA LYS A 289 10.85 8.48 27.98
C LYS A 289 11.05 7.66 29.26
N ILE A 290 11.80 6.56 29.21
CA ILE A 290 12.24 5.81 30.36
C ILE A 290 13.46 6.54 30.91
N GLY A 291 13.18 7.33 31.94
CA GLY A 291 14.03 7.42 33.12
C GLY A 291 15.44 7.95 32.91
N LYS A 292 15.56 9.28 33.04
CA LYS A 292 16.63 10.01 33.76
C LYS A 292 17.91 9.19 34.00
N GLY A 293 18.97 9.55 33.27
CA GLY A 293 20.33 9.23 33.64
C GLY A 293 20.54 9.50 35.14
N ARG A 294 20.82 8.45 35.90
CA ARG A 294 21.38 8.58 37.24
C ARG A 294 22.77 9.17 37.06
N LYS A 295 22.82 10.50 37.16
CA LYS A 295 24.03 11.29 37.36
C LYS A 295 24.74 10.65 38.56
N ARG A 296 25.83 9.90 38.32
CA ARG A 296 26.71 9.38 39.39
C ARG A 296 27.17 10.60 40.18
N GLN A 297 26.59 10.76 41.36
CA GLN A 297 26.92 11.81 42.29
C GLN A 297 28.34 11.51 42.79
N LYS A 298 29.31 12.24 42.26
CA LYS A 298 30.71 12.23 42.72
C LYS A 298 30.73 12.89 44.09
N THR A 299 30.56 12.11 45.15
CA THR A 299 30.84 12.54 46.52
C THR A 299 32.35 12.65 46.68
N GLY A 300 32.87 13.87 46.70
CA GLY A 300 34.20 14.15 47.20
C GLY A 300 34.22 14.01 48.72
N ARG A 301 35.23 13.33 49.25
CA ARG A 301 35.74 13.55 50.61
C ARG A 301 37.25 13.35 50.57
N SER A 302 37.94 14.35 51.10
CA SER A 302 39.39 14.55 51.11
C SER A 302 40.07 13.84 52.29
N GLU A 303 41.41 13.68 52.15
CA GLU A 303 42.44 13.44 53.18
C GLU A 303 42.47 12.02 53.81
N SER A 304 43.60 11.31 54.02
CA SER A 304 45.05 11.58 53.92
C SER A 304 45.86 10.27 54.17
N SER A 305 47.04 10.17 53.53
CA SER A 305 48.31 9.56 54.01
C SER A 305 48.62 8.04 53.99
N ALA A 306 49.85 7.78 53.50
CA ALA A 306 50.76 6.61 53.65
C ALA A 306 50.38 5.32 52.89
N ASP A 307 51.26 4.47 52.35
CA ASP A 307 52.70 4.42 52.04
C ASP A 307 52.90 3.11 51.24
N GLY A 308 53.96 2.99 50.44
CA GLY A 308 54.57 1.68 50.11
C GLY A 308 54.12 0.88 48.87
N THR A 309 55.06 0.80 47.92
CA THR A 309 55.62 -0.45 47.34
C THR A 309 55.09 -1.01 45.99
N GLU A 310 55.93 -0.81 44.98
CA GLU A 310 56.38 -1.67 43.85
C GLU A 310 55.47 -2.68 43.13
N SER A 311 55.37 -2.46 41.82
CA SER A 311 55.71 -3.37 40.70
C SER A 311 55.54 -4.88 40.88
N SER A 312 54.62 -5.49 40.13
CA SER A 312 54.99 -6.51 39.13
C SER A 312 53.81 -6.99 38.27
N ARG A 313 54.04 -6.85 36.96
CA ARG A 313 53.58 -7.63 35.80
C ARG A 313 52.99 -9.02 36.07
N SER A 314 51.77 -9.28 35.60
CA SER A 314 51.36 -10.55 34.95
C SER A 314 49.89 -10.51 34.45
N GLN A 315 49.72 -10.74 33.15
CA GLN A 315 48.59 -11.51 32.60
C GLN A 315 48.89 -13.02 32.80
N PRO A 316 47.96 -14.00 32.67
CA PRO A 316 46.82 -14.02 31.73
C PRO A 316 45.55 -14.76 32.22
N GLU A 317 44.58 -14.90 31.29
CA GLU A 317 43.58 -16.01 31.13
C GLU A 317 42.66 -16.37 32.31
N GLY A 318 41.37 -16.66 32.20
CA GLY A 318 40.49 -17.05 31.11
C GLY A 318 39.31 -17.80 31.76
N SER A 319 38.14 -17.80 31.12
CA SER A 319 36.91 -18.57 31.44
C SER A 319 36.03 -18.06 32.60
N GLU A 320 35.07 -17.19 32.26
CA GLU A 320 33.84 -16.99 33.02
C GLU A 320 32.81 -18.06 32.62
N THR A 321 32.36 -18.82 33.62
CA THR A 321 31.20 -19.70 33.57
C THR A 321 29.93 -18.84 33.58
N ALA A 322 29.22 -18.79 32.46
CA ALA A 322 27.92 -18.14 32.38
C ALA A 322 26.83 -19.08 32.93
N SER A 323 26.38 -18.78 34.15
CA SER A 323 25.14 -19.32 34.71
C SER A 323 23.93 -18.63 34.07
N SER A 324 23.06 -19.45 33.47
CA SER A 324 21.75 -19.05 32.94
C SER A 324 20.76 -18.82 34.09
N PRO A 325 19.93 -17.76 34.09
CA PRO A 325 18.71 -17.75 34.87
C PRO A 325 17.53 -18.11 33.97
N ASP A 326 16.95 -19.29 34.25
CA ASP A 326 15.61 -19.69 33.87
C ASP A 326 14.60 -18.59 34.23
N THR A 327 14.06 -17.93 33.22
CA THR A 327 12.82 -17.16 33.37
C THR A 327 11.77 -17.80 32.48
N ARG A 328 10.97 -18.66 33.10
CA ARG A 328 9.82 -19.34 32.53
C ARG A 328 8.77 -18.30 32.16
N VAL A 329 8.84 -17.77 30.93
CA VAL A 329 7.80 -16.91 30.36
C VAL A 329 6.60 -17.78 30.04
N SER A 330 5.52 -17.57 30.79
CA SER A 330 4.21 -18.16 30.52
C SER A 330 3.78 -17.83 29.08
N LEU A 331 3.60 -18.88 28.29
CA LEU A 331 3.19 -18.82 26.88
C LEU A 331 1.85 -18.10 26.75
N LEU A 332 1.84 -17.00 26.00
CA LEU A 332 0.61 -16.37 25.49
C LEU A 332 -0.08 -17.35 24.51
N PRO A 333 -1.43 -17.41 24.48
CA PRO A 333 -2.18 -18.26 23.55
C PRO A 333 -1.86 -18.01 22.05
N ASP A 334 -1.25 -16.87 21.73
CA ASP A 334 -0.97 -16.40 20.36
C ASP A 334 0.24 -17.05 19.66
N LEU A 335 0.97 -17.96 20.31
CA LEU A 335 2.04 -18.74 19.67
C LEU A 335 1.59 -20.11 19.16
N GLN A 336 0.39 -20.57 19.55
CA GLN A 336 -0.09 -21.90 19.17
C GLN A 336 -0.45 -22.00 17.68
N TRP A 337 -0.94 -20.92 17.06
CA TRP A 337 -1.30 -20.89 15.63
C TRP A 337 -0.08 -20.88 14.70
N ALA A 338 1.01 -20.23 15.11
CA ALA A 338 2.25 -20.18 14.34
C ALA A 338 2.93 -21.56 14.30
N GLN A 339 2.82 -22.34 15.38
CA GLN A 339 3.34 -23.70 15.41
C GLN A 339 2.55 -24.69 14.56
N THR A 340 1.24 -24.50 14.38
CA THR A 340 0.41 -25.47 13.62
C THR A 340 0.53 -25.30 12.10
N ASN A 341 0.72 -24.07 11.60
CA ASN A 341 0.76 -23.80 10.16
C ASN A 341 2.16 -23.80 9.53
N TYR A 342 3.22 -23.74 10.33
CA TYR A 342 4.62 -23.88 9.87
C TYR A 342 5.26 -25.23 10.24
N ALA A 343 4.49 -26.18 10.79
CA ALA A 343 4.98 -27.51 11.15
C ALA A 343 5.58 -28.30 9.96
N TRP A 344 5.21 -27.95 8.73
CA TRP A 344 5.76 -28.58 7.51
C TRP A 344 7.11 -28.00 7.08
N LEU A 345 7.48 -26.78 7.51
CA LEU A 345 8.82 -26.20 7.25
C LEU A 345 9.93 -26.88 8.07
N LEU A 346 9.56 -27.64 9.11
CA LEU A 346 10.49 -28.32 10.01
C LEU A 346 10.65 -29.82 9.69
N ARG A 347 10.05 -30.34 8.60
CA ARG A 347 10.22 -31.73 8.20
C ARG A 347 11.49 -31.90 7.35
N PRO A 348 12.46 -32.75 7.76
CA PRO A 348 13.56 -33.11 6.89
C PRO A 348 13.03 -33.80 5.63
N ASN A 349 13.53 -33.39 4.47
CA ASN A 349 13.20 -33.97 3.17
C ASN A 349 13.65 -35.44 3.13
N PRO A 350 12.78 -36.44 2.88
CA PRO A 350 13.24 -37.80 2.68
C PRO A 350 13.91 -37.89 1.31
N GLY A 351 15.25 -37.95 1.30
CA GLY A 351 16.03 -38.16 0.10
C GLY A 351 15.70 -39.49 -0.59
N PRO A 352 15.91 -39.62 -1.91
CA PRO A 352 15.44 -40.75 -2.68
C PRO A 352 16.49 -41.86 -2.69
N PHE A 353 16.57 -42.69 -1.66
CA PHE A 353 17.26 -44.00 -1.74
C PHE A 353 16.64 -44.99 -0.76
N GLY A 354 15.70 -45.79 -1.25
CA GLY A 354 15.25 -47.02 -0.59
C GLY A 354 15.70 -48.21 -1.43
N SER A 355 16.90 -48.70 -1.16
CA SER A 355 17.41 -49.97 -1.68
C SER A 355 16.63 -51.14 -1.10
N SER A 356 16.10 -51.97 -1.99
CA SER A 356 15.93 -53.44 -1.91
C SER A 356 16.25 -54.15 -0.59
N GLY A 357 15.30 -54.95 -0.11
CA GLY A 357 15.55 -56.05 0.82
C GLY A 357 14.32 -56.94 1.04
N GLN A 358 14.22 -58.05 0.29
CA GLN A 358 13.65 -59.32 0.77
C GLN A 358 14.46 -59.77 2.02
N VAL A 359 13.97 -60.54 2.99
CA VAL A 359 13.10 -61.74 3.05
C VAL A 359 12.36 -61.70 4.40
#